data_AF-A0A838PT72-F1
#
_entry.id   AF-A0A838PT72-F1
#
_cell.length_a   1.000
_cell.length_b   1.000
_cell.length_c   1.000
_cell.angle_alpha   90.00
_cell.angle_beta   90.00
_cell.angle_gamma   90.00
#
_symmetry.space_group_name_H-M   'P 1'
#
loop_
_entity.id
_entity.type
_entity.pdbx_description
1 polymer ?
#
loop_
_entity_poly.entity_id
_entity_poly.type
_entity_poly.pdbx_seq_one_letter_code
_entity_poly.pdbx_strand_id
1 'polypeptide(L)'
;MPTTRPRHFVTETDDLADALDAAASRWPGLSRPQLLVRLALEGHQAAQRAHDERRRRRLAAVRQHSGILTGAYGPDYLQQLREEWPA
;
A
#
# COMPACT_ATOMS: atom_id res chain seq x y z
N MET A 1 31.58 -3.75 -19.59
CA MET A 1 30.14 -4.08 -19.62
C MET A 1 29.37 -2.98 -18.89
N PRO A 2 28.80 -1.99 -19.60
CA PRO A 2 27.88 -1.06 -18.97
C PRO A 2 26.57 -1.80 -18.66
N THR A 3 26.19 -1.87 -17.39
CA THR A 3 24.90 -2.42 -16.98
C THR A 3 23.79 -1.42 -17.37
N THR A 4 22.67 -1.88 -17.95
CA THR A 4 21.53 -1.02 -18.33
C THR A 4 20.92 -0.26 -17.16
N ARG A 5 21.09 -0.76 -15.93
CA ARG A 5 20.56 -0.14 -14.72
C ARG A 5 21.59 0.81 -14.09
N PRO A 6 21.14 1.96 -13.53
CA PRO A 6 22.02 2.89 -12.84
C PRO A 6 22.65 2.24 -11.61
N ARG A 7 23.86 2.70 -11.25
CA ARG A 7 24.50 2.33 -9.98
C ARG A 7 24.00 3.27 -8.89
N HIS A 8 23.65 2.72 -7.74
CA HIS A 8 23.28 3.48 -6.56
C HIS A 8 24.44 3.44 -5.56
N PHE A 9 25.01 4.60 -5.25
CA PHE A 9 26.00 4.74 -4.19
C PHE A 9 25.28 5.14 -2.91
N VAL A 10 25.54 4.40 -1.84
CA VAL A 10 24.93 4.62 -0.53
C VAL A 10 26.06 4.73 0.48
N THR A 11 26.04 5.79 1.27
CA THR A 11 26.88 5.91 2.46
C THR A 11 26.08 5.40 3.63
N GLU A 12 26.69 4.52 4.42
CA GLU A 12 26.04 3.94 5.59
C GLU A 12 25.90 4.99 6.69
N THR A 13 24.67 5.20 7.15
CA THR A 13 24.36 5.95 8.37
C THR A 13 24.26 4.99 9.54
N ASP A 14 24.31 5.49 10.77
CA ASP A 14 24.17 4.65 11.98
C ASP A 14 22.88 3.82 11.95
N ASP A 15 21.75 4.45 11.59
CA ASP A 15 20.46 3.73 11.43
C ASP A 15 20.52 2.62 10.36
N LEU A 16 21.25 2.85 9.26
CA LEU A 16 21.39 1.83 8.23
C LEU A 16 22.32 0.71 8.69
N ALA A 17 23.34 1.04 9.49
CA ALA A 17 24.24 0.06 10.07
C ALA A 17 23.49 -0.91 10.99
N ASP A 18 22.69 -0.36 11.90
CA ASP A 18 21.85 -1.13 12.82
C ASP A 18 20.86 -2.04 12.07
N ALA A 19 20.22 -1.50 11.03
CA ALA A 19 19.29 -2.27 10.20
C ALA A 19 19.99 -3.42 9.47
N LEU A 20 21.20 -3.20 8.96
CA LEU A 20 22.00 -4.22 8.29
C LEU A 20 22.51 -5.29 9.26
N ASP A 21 22.86 -4.92 10.49
CA ASP A 21 23.31 -5.87 11.52
C ASP A 21 22.15 -6.77 11.99
N ALA A 22 20.96 -6.20 12.19
CA ALA A 22 19.75 -6.96 12.44
C ALA A 22 19.41 -7.90 11.27
N ALA A 23 19.58 -7.41 10.03
CA ALA A 23 19.36 -8.20 8.83
C ALA A 23 20.37 -9.35 8.69
N ALA A 24 21.64 -9.14 9.06
CA ALA A 24 22.67 -10.17 9.04
C ALA A 24 22.35 -11.32 9.99
N SER A 25 21.77 -11.01 11.16
CA SER A 25 21.27 -12.03 12.10
C SER A 25 20.15 -12.88 11.49
N ARG A 26 19.28 -12.26 10.69
CA ARG A 26 18.16 -12.94 10.01
C ARG A 26 18.60 -13.71 8.76
N TRP A 27 19.63 -13.24 8.07
CA TRP A 27 20.18 -13.84 6.84
C TRP A 27 21.69 -14.01 6.94
N PRO A 28 22.16 -15.00 7.71
CA PRO A 28 23.58 -15.23 7.89
C PRO A 28 24.26 -15.55 6.54
N GLY A 29 25.46 -15.02 6.35
CA GLY A 29 26.29 -15.27 5.16
C GLY A 29 26.04 -14.32 3.98
N LEU A 30 25.09 -13.40 4.07
CA LEU A 30 24.94 -12.33 3.08
C LEU A 30 25.86 -11.14 3.41
N SER A 31 26.49 -10.58 2.38
CA SER A 31 27.25 -9.32 2.49
C SER A 31 26.32 -8.12 2.69
N ARG A 32 26.85 -7.02 3.26
CA ARG A 32 26.06 -5.79 3.49
C ARG A 32 25.32 -5.28 2.23
N PRO A 33 25.92 -5.23 1.03
CA PRO A 33 25.18 -4.83 -0.18
C PRO A 33 24.05 -5.79 -0.55
N GLN A 34 24.23 -7.10 -0.34
CA GLN A 34 23.17 -8.08 -0.59
C GLN A 34 22.01 -7.93 0.42
N LEU A 35 22.34 -7.63 1.69
CA LEU A 35 21.35 -7.32 2.72
C LEU A 35 20.58 -6.04 2.37
N LEU A 36 21.27 -4.98 1.91
CA LEU A 36 20.65 -3.74 1.47
C LEU A 36 19.63 -3.99 0.35
N VAL A 37 20.02 -4.76 -0.68
CA VAL A 37 19.11 -5.14 -1.77
C VAL A 37 17.92 -5.93 -1.23
N ARG A 38 18.15 -6.89 -0.34
CA ARG A 38 17.09 -7.71 0.23
C ARG A 38 16.10 -6.89 1.06
N LEU A 39 16.59 -6.02 1.92
CA LEU A 39 15.77 -5.11 2.72
C LEU A 39 14.93 -4.18 1.83
N ALA A 40 15.51 -3.61 0.77
CA ALA A 40 14.77 -2.76 -0.16
C ALA A 40 13.62 -3.51 -0.84
N LEU A 41 13.85 -4.76 -1.25
CA LEU A 41 12.81 -5.61 -1.85
C LEU A 41 11.74 -6.03 -0.84
N GLU A 42 12.12 -6.38 0.40
CA GLU A 42 11.15 -6.69 1.46
C GLU A 42 10.30 -5.47 1.82
N GLY A 43 10.92 -4.28 1.88
CA GLY A 43 10.22 -3.01 2.09
C GLY A 43 9.21 -2.71 0.99
N HIS A 44 9.57 -2.93 -0.28
CA HIS A 44 8.65 -2.80 -1.40
C HIS A 44 7.44 -3.74 -1.28
N GLN A 45 7.67 -5.02 -0.97
CA GLN A 45 6.60 -6.00 -0.80
C GLN A 45 5.70 -5.65 0.41
N ALA A 46 6.28 -5.18 1.51
CA ALA A 46 5.52 -4.74 2.68
C ALA A 46 4.62 -3.54 2.34
N ALA A 47 5.14 -2.57 1.58
CA ALA A 47 4.38 -1.42 1.13
C ALA A 47 3.21 -1.82 0.20
N GLN A 48 3.43 -2.76 -0.72
CA GLN A 48 2.36 -3.30 -1.57
C GLN A 48 1.27 -3.99 -0.76
N ARG A 49 1.64 -4.88 0.17
CA ARG A 49 0.67 -5.56 1.05
C ARG A 49 -0.16 -4.56 1.86
N ALA A 50 0.48 -3.52 2.40
CA ALA A 50 -0.22 -2.47 3.14
C ALA A 50 -1.20 -1.68 2.26
N HIS A 51 -0.82 -1.39 1.01
CA HIS A 51 -1.71 -0.74 0.05
C HIS A 51 -2.92 -1.62 -0.29
N ASP A 52 -2.70 -2.91 -0.56
CA ASP A 52 -3.78 -3.84 -0.90
C ASP A 52 -4.72 -4.10 0.26
N GLU A 53 -4.20 -4.14 1.49
CA GLU A 53 -5.02 -4.20 2.70
C GLU A 53 -5.89 -2.96 2.85
N ARG A 54 -5.33 -1.75 2.68
CA ARG A 54 -6.12 -0.51 2.69
C ARG A 54 -7.22 -0.52 1.63
N ARG A 55 -6.89 -0.97 0.41
CA ARG A 55 -7.86 -1.09 -0.68
C ARG A 55 -8.96 -2.10 -0.35
N ARG A 56 -8.60 -3.27 0.20
CA ARG A 56 -9.57 -4.30 0.62
C ARG A 56 -10.51 -3.78 1.69
N ARG A 57 -10.01 -3.10 2.73
CA ARG A 57 -10.83 -2.47 3.78
C ARG A 57 -11.81 -1.46 3.21
N ARG A 58 -11.35 -0.57 2.33
CA ARG A 58 -12.22 0.41 1.66
C ARG A 58 -13.35 -0.28 0.88
N LEU A 59 -13.02 -1.29 0.08
CA LEU A 59 -14.03 -2.02 -0.70
C LEU A 59 -15.00 -2.83 0.17
N ALA A 60 -14.51 -3.37 1.29
CA ALA A 60 -15.35 -4.07 2.25
C ALA A 60 -16.38 -3.12 2.89
N ALA A 61 -15.97 -1.92 3.30
CA ALA A 61 -16.87 -0.90 3.83
C ALA A 61 -17.93 -0.49 2.80
N VAL A 62 -17.53 -0.25 1.54
CA VAL A 62 -18.48 0.07 0.48
C VAL A 62 -19.50 -1.05 0.28
N ARG A 63 -19.06 -2.32 0.20
CA ARG A 63 -19.97 -3.46 0.04
C ARG A 63 -20.90 -3.64 1.23
N GLN A 64 -20.42 -3.40 2.45
CA GLN A 64 -21.22 -3.52 3.67
C GLN A 64 -22.39 -2.54 3.67
N HIS A 65 -22.21 -1.32 3.15
CA HIS A 65 -23.24 -0.29 3.15
C HIS A 65 -24.03 -0.20 1.84
N SER A 66 -23.53 -0.78 0.75
CA SER A 66 -24.18 -0.79 -0.54
C SER A 66 -25.55 -1.49 -0.46
N GLY A 67 -26.60 -0.78 -0.86
CA GLY A 67 -27.95 -1.34 -0.90
C GLY A 67 -28.68 -1.45 0.44
N ILE A 68 -28.09 -0.97 1.55
CA ILE A 68 -28.77 -0.93 2.86
C ILE A 68 -30.09 -0.13 2.80
N LEU A 69 -30.17 0.86 1.92
CA LEU A 69 -31.37 1.69 1.72
C LEU A 69 -32.19 1.29 0.49
N THR A 70 -31.90 0.13 -0.13
CA THR A 70 -32.71 -0.36 -1.25
C THR A 70 -34.12 -0.63 -0.76
N GLY A 71 -35.10 0.02 -1.40
CA GLY A 71 -36.52 -0.08 -1.02
C GLY A 71 -36.94 0.84 0.14
N ALA A 72 -36.02 1.57 0.77
CA ALA A 72 -36.38 2.57 1.79
C ALA A 72 -37.01 3.83 1.18
N TYR A 73 -36.82 4.04 -0.12
CA TYR A 73 -37.37 5.17 -0.87
C TYR A 73 -38.52 4.69 -1.75
N GLY A 74 -39.63 5.45 -1.74
CA GLY A 74 -40.78 5.20 -2.59
C GLY A 74 -40.45 5.37 -4.09
N PRO A 75 -41.27 4.80 -4.98
CA PRO A 75 -41.03 4.81 -6.43
C PRO A 75 -40.83 6.22 -7.01
N ASP A 76 -41.51 7.23 -6.45
CA ASP A 76 -41.49 8.61 -6.94
C ASP A 76 -40.52 9.53 -6.16
N TYR A 77 -39.81 8.99 -5.17
CA TYR A 77 -38.95 9.78 -4.26
C TYR A 77 -37.88 10.58 -5.01
N LEU A 78 -37.27 9.98 -6.03
CA LEU A 78 -36.24 10.62 -6.85
C LEU A 78 -36.79 11.77 -7.69
N GLN A 79 -38.05 11.69 -8.11
CA GLN A 79 -38.72 12.75 -8.86
C GLN A 79 -39.06 13.92 -7.94
N GLN A 80 -39.67 13.64 -6.79
CA GLN A 80 -40.00 14.65 -5.77
C GLN A 80 -38.76 15.44 -5.34
N LEU A 81 -37.63 14.75 -5.07
CA LEU A 81 -36.37 15.40 -4.70
C LEU A 81 -35.83 16.36 -5.79
N ARG A 82 -36.06 16.04 -7.06
CA ARG A 82 -35.60 16.88 -8.19
C ARG A 82 -36.47 18.13 -8.36
N GLU A 83 -37.76 18.02 -8.07
CA GLU A 83 -38.71 19.14 -8.13
C GLU A 83 -38.43 20.18 -7.03
N GLU A 84 -37.77 19.79 -5.93
CA GLU A 84 -37.38 20.69 -4.82
C GLU A 84 -36.15 21.57 -5.13
N TRP A 85 -35.34 21.25 -6.14
CA TRP A 85 -34.19 22.07 -6.52
C TRP A 85 -34.58 23.12 -7.57
N PRO A 86 -34.33 24.43 -7.33
CA PRO A 86 -34.47 25.44 -8.38
C PRO A 86 -33.42 25.22 -9.49
N ALA A 87 -33.84 25.52 -10.73
CA ALA A 87 -33.03 25.37 -11.95
C ALA A 87 -31.76 26.25 -11.96
#